data_AF-A0A2H0N5J6-F1
#
_entry.id   AF-A0A2H0N5J6-F1
#
_cell.length_a   1.000
_cell.length_b   1.000
_cell.length_c   1.000
_cell.angle_alpha   90.00
_cell.angle_beta   90.00
_cell.angle_gamma   90.00
#
_symmetry.space_group_name_H-M   'P 1'
#
loop_
_entity.id
_entity.type
_entity.pdbx_description
1 polymer ?
#
loop_
_entity_poly.entity_id
_entity_poly.type
_entity_poly.pdbx_seq_one_letter_code
_entity_poly.pdbx_strand_id
1 'polypeptide(L)'
;MQDLQEIFVRIEENKKKLREINKAYREALSSVSEYTDVSDELKTFRERKKQIENTVKEQFSKEFIQMDDIKIDIESDQEMLTDITLNQYVKGQSVSVNDQYENEYEPVFTVKFKKVK
;
A
#
# COMPACT_ATOMS: atom_id res chain seq x y z
N MET A 1 31.99 -29.48 22.92
CA MET A 1 30.66 -28.91 22.61
C MET A 1 30.56 -27.61 23.39
N GLN A 2 30.35 -26.47 22.75
CA GLN A 2 30.17 -25.20 23.48
C GLN A 2 28.89 -25.30 24.32
N ASP A 3 28.99 -24.96 25.60
CA ASP A 3 27.87 -25.05 26.52
C ASP A 3 26.81 -24.02 26.09
N LEU A 4 25.53 -24.42 26.08
CA LEU A 4 24.44 -23.60 25.54
C LEU A 4 24.32 -22.26 26.29
N GLN A 5 24.74 -22.27 27.56
CA GLN A 5 24.86 -21.11 28.42
C GLN A 5 25.95 -20.12 27.96
N GLU A 6 27.12 -20.60 27.51
CA GLU A 6 28.21 -19.76 27.01
C GLU A 6 27.81 -19.02 25.73
N ILE A 7 27.07 -19.70 24.84
CA ILE A 7 26.54 -19.08 23.61
C ILE A 7 25.52 -17.99 23.96
N PHE A 8 24.64 -18.24 24.93
CA PHE A 8 23.65 -17.27 25.39
C PHE A 8 24.32 -16.01 25.97
N VAL A 9 25.29 -16.16 26.86
CA VAL A 9 26.06 -15.05 27.43
C VAL A 9 26.79 -14.27 26.35
N ARG A 10 27.42 -14.96 25.40
CA ARG A 10 28.11 -14.31 24.26
C ARG A 10 27.14 -13.49 23.40
N ILE A 11 25.91 -13.95 23.20
CA ILE A 11 24.89 -13.21 22.45
C ILE A 11 24.46 -11.95 23.20
N GLU A 12 24.24 -12.03 24.52
CA GLU A 12 23.88 -10.86 25.33
C GLU A 12 24.99 -9.81 25.34
N GLU A 13 26.24 -10.23 25.51
CA GLU A 13 27.41 -9.34 25.46
C GLU A 13 27.54 -8.65 24.09
N ASN A 14 27.37 -9.40 23.01
CA ASN A 14 27.42 -8.84 21.66
C ASN A 14 26.27 -7.86 21.39
N LYS A 15 25.06 -8.15 21.90
CA LYS A 15 23.93 -7.19 21.83
C LYS A 15 24.22 -5.93 22.61
N LYS A 16 24.85 -6.03 23.78
CA LYS A 16 25.26 -4.87 24.58
C LYS A 16 26.31 -4.03 23.85
N LYS A 17 27.36 -4.65 23.32
CA LYS A 17 28.38 -3.98 22.49
C LYS A 17 27.76 -3.29 21.28
N LEU A 18 26.84 -3.94 20.59
CA LEU A 18 26.14 -3.35 19.44
C LEU A 18 25.30 -2.12 19.84
N ARG A 19 24.64 -2.16 21.00
CA ARG A 19 23.91 -0.99 21.52
C ARG A 19 24.85 0.16 21.87
N GLU A 20 25.98 -0.14 22.51
CA GLU A 20 26.99 0.86 22.87
C GLU A 20 27.61 1.54 21.64
N ILE A 21 27.98 0.76 20.62
CA ILE A 21 28.50 1.29 19.35
C ILE A 21 27.46 2.18 18.67
N ASN A 22 26.20 1.74 18.60
CA ASN A 22 25.13 2.55 18.00
C ASN A 22 24.88 3.84 18.78
N LYS A 23 24.98 3.80 20.12
CA LYS A 23 24.83 4.98 20.96
C LYS A 23 25.97 5.97 20.72
N ALA A 24 27.21 5.50 20.75
CA ALA A 24 28.39 6.32 20.49
C ALA A 24 28.35 6.95 19.08
N TYR A 25 27.92 6.19 18.08
CA TYR A 25 27.74 6.71 16.72
C TYR A 25 26.69 7.84 16.66
N ARG A 26 25.54 7.67 17.33
CA ARG A 26 24.52 8.72 17.41
C ARG A 26 25.01 9.96 18.15
N GLU A 27 25.75 9.77 19.23
CA GLU A 27 26.37 10.87 19.98
C GLU A 27 27.38 11.64 19.11
N ALA A 28 28.24 10.92 18.38
CA ALA A 28 29.19 11.51 17.44
C ALA A 28 28.47 12.30 16.34
N LEU A 29 27.40 11.75 15.74
CA LEU A 29 26.58 12.49 14.78
C LEU A 29 25.97 13.76 15.39
N SER A 30 25.42 13.68 16.60
CA SER A 30 24.84 14.85 17.28
C SER A 30 25.86 15.91 17.71
N SER A 31 27.14 15.55 17.80
CA SER A 31 28.22 16.50 18.12
C SER A 31 28.64 17.35 16.92
N VAL A 32 28.27 16.95 15.70
CA VAL A 32 28.54 17.70 14.47
C VAL A 32 27.41 18.70 14.24
N SER A 33 27.69 19.99 14.37
CA SER A 33 26.71 21.07 14.16
C SER A 33 26.03 20.97 12.80
N GLU A 34 26.80 20.69 11.73
CA GLU A 34 26.25 20.58 10.38
C GLU A 34 25.21 19.44 10.27
N TYR A 35 25.38 18.34 11.00
CA TYR A 35 24.40 17.26 11.02
C TYR A 35 23.11 17.68 11.72
N THR A 36 23.20 18.43 12.81
CA THR A 36 22.01 18.95 13.51
C THR A 36 21.27 19.97 12.65
N ASP A 37 22.00 20.86 11.99
CA ASP A 37 21.45 21.91 11.13
C ASP A 37 20.72 21.29 9.92
N VAL A 38 21.38 20.36 9.21
CA VAL A 38 20.76 19.63 8.08
C VAL A 38 19.56 18.80 8.54
N SER A 39 19.63 18.17 9.71
CA SER A 39 18.51 17.40 10.26
C SER A 39 17.29 18.29 10.55
N ASP A 40 17.51 19.50 11.07
CA ASP A 40 16.44 20.44 11.37
C ASP A 40 15.86 21.07 10.10
N GLU A 41 16.69 21.44 9.13
CA GLU A 41 16.22 21.83 7.80
C GLU A 41 15.35 20.72 7.18
N LEU A 42 15.77 19.47 7.27
CA LEU A 42 15.02 18.32 6.74
C LEU A 42 13.64 18.20 7.41
N LYS A 43 13.51 18.47 8.72
CA LYS A 43 12.20 18.52 9.41
C LYS A 43 11.33 19.62 8.80
N THR A 44 11.87 20.83 8.61
CA THR A 44 11.10 21.93 8.02
C THR A 44 10.66 21.62 6.59
N PHE A 45 11.52 20.99 5.79
CA PHE A 45 11.17 20.57 4.42
C PHE A 45 10.10 19.49 4.41
N ARG A 46 10.11 18.55 5.36
CA ARG A 46 9.06 17.53 5.50
C ARG A 46 7.71 18.14 5.87
N GLU A 47 7.71 19.08 6.81
CA GLU A 47 6.48 19.79 7.20
C GLU A 47 5.93 20.61 6.03
N ARG A 48 6.79 21.34 5.32
CA ARG A 48 6.42 22.09 4.13
C ARG A 48 5.89 21.19 3.02
N LYS A 49 6.53 20.04 2.77
CA LYS A 49 6.05 19.03 1.82
C LYS A 49 4.66 18.55 2.20
N LYS A 50 4.45 18.19 3.47
CA LYS A 50 3.15 17.72 3.98
C LYS A 50 2.06 18.79 3.83
N GLN A 51 2.39 20.06 4.09
CA GLN A 51 1.46 21.17 3.87
C GLN A 51 1.05 21.27 2.41
N ILE A 52 2.02 21.23 1.48
CA ILE A 52 1.75 21.28 0.03
C ILE A 52 0.86 20.10 -0.38
N GLU A 53 1.20 18.87 0.03
CA GLU A 53 0.42 17.68 -0.28
C GLU A 53 -1.02 17.77 0.26
N ASN A 54 -1.20 18.30 1.48
CA ASN A 54 -2.53 18.51 2.04
C ASN A 54 -3.32 19.57 1.27
N THR A 55 -2.70 20.71 0.94
CA THR A 55 -3.36 21.76 0.15
C THR A 55 -3.77 21.25 -1.23
N VAL A 56 -2.90 20.50 -1.91
CA VAL A 56 -3.24 19.89 -3.21
C VAL A 56 -4.35 18.86 -3.02
N LYS A 57 -4.30 18.04 -1.96
CA LYS A 57 -5.36 17.06 -1.68
C LYS A 57 -6.72 17.72 -1.43
N GLU A 58 -6.75 18.87 -0.74
CA GLU A 58 -7.96 19.66 -0.53
C GLU A 58 -8.48 20.25 -1.84
N GLN A 59 -7.59 20.75 -2.70
CA GLN A 59 -7.94 21.26 -4.03
C GLN A 59 -8.56 20.17 -4.91
N PHE A 60 -8.06 18.94 -4.82
CA PHE A 60 -8.55 17.77 -5.56
C PHE A 60 -9.73 17.05 -4.87
N SER A 61 -10.33 17.64 -3.83
CA SER A 61 -11.43 16.99 -3.09
C SER A 61 -12.61 16.61 -3.98
N LYS A 62 -12.92 17.41 -5.01
CA LYS A 62 -14.00 17.11 -5.96
C LYS A 62 -13.64 15.96 -6.88
N GLU A 63 -12.41 15.94 -7.37
CA GLU A 63 -11.87 14.89 -8.23
C GLU A 63 -11.78 13.56 -7.48
N PHE A 64 -11.48 13.58 -6.17
CA PHE A 64 -11.54 12.37 -5.34
C PHE A 64 -12.97 11.86 -5.17
N ILE A 65 -13.95 12.75 -4.98
CA ILE A 65 -15.36 12.36 -4.94
C ILE A 65 -15.77 11.75 -6.29
N GLN A 66 -15.46 12.42 -7.40
CA GLN A 66 -15.73 11.90 -8.74
C GLN A 66 -15.05 10.55 -8.99
N MET A 67 -13.81 10.37 -8.51
CA MET A 67 -13.12 9.09 -8.61
C MET A 67 -13.84 7.99 -7.83
N ASP A 68 -14.34 8.29 -6.63
CA ASP A 68 -15.08 7.33 -5.83
C ASP A 68 -16.47 7.03 -6.43
N ASP A 69 -17.16 8.04 -6.97
CA ASP A 69 -18.40 7.85 -7.73
C ASP A 69 -18.18 6.93 -8.95
N ILE A 70 -17.14 7.20 -9.75
CA ILE A 70 -16.77 6.37 -10.92
C ILE A 70 -16.47 4.93 -10.50
N LYS A 71 -15.84 4.71 -9.34
CA LYS A 71 -15.59 3.35 -8.85
C LYS A 71 -16.89 2.63 -8.49
N ILE A 72 -17.82 3.32 -7.82
CA ILE A 72 -19.12 2.76 -7.46
C ILE A 72 -19.90 2.42 -8.72
N ASP A 73 -19.90 3.29 -9.72
CA ASP A 73 -20.55 3.06 -11.01
C ASP A 73 -19.94 1.82 -11.71
N ILE A 74 -18.60 1.72 -11.76
CA ILE A 74 -17.91 0.56 -12.34
C ILE A 74 -18.25 -0.73 -11.60
N GLU A 75 -18.25 -0.73 -10.26
CA GLU A 75 -18.61 -1.92 -9.48
C GLU A 75 -20.06 -2.34 -9.72
N SER A 76 -20.98 -1.37 -9.77
CA SER A 76 -22.40 -1.61 -10.04
C SER A 76 -22.62 -2.17 -11.46
N ASP A 77 -21.94 -1.60 -12.46
CA ASP A 77 -22.00 -2.08 -13.84
C ASP A 77 -21.38 -3.48 -13.99
N GLN A 78 -20.33 -3.80 -13.23
CA GLN A 78 -19.75 -5.15 -13.20
C GLN A 78 -20.70 -6.18 -12.57
N GLU A 79 -21.39 -5.82 -11.49
CA GLU A 79 -22.42 -6.67 -10.89
C GLU A 79 -23.57 -6.90 -11.88
N MET A 80 -24.08 -5.82 -12.50
CA MET A 80 -25.13 -5.90 -13.50
C MET A 80 -24.71 -6.75 -14.72
N LEU A 81 -23.49 -6.56 -15.22
CA LEU A 81 -22.93 -7.37 -16.31
C LEU A 81 -22.90 -8.86 -15.92
N THR A 82 -22.48 -9.16 -14.69
CA THR A 82 -22.45 -10.53 -14.16
C THR A 82 -23.85 -11.13 -14.07
N ASP A 83 -24.83 -10.37 -13.56
CA ASP A 83 -26.22 -10.82 -13.46
C ASP A 83 -26.87 -11.06 -14.82
N ILE A 84 -26.63 -10.16 -15.79
CA ILE A 84 -27.15 -10.31 -17.16
C ILE A 84 -26.53 -11.54 -17.82
N THR A 85 -25.20 -11.69 -17.74
CA THR A 85 -24.50 -12.83 -18.34
C THR A 85 -24.89 -14.17 -17.71
N LEU A 86 -25.05 -14.23 -16.38
CA LEU A 86 -25.58 -15.42 -15.70
C LEU A 86 -27.02 -15.75 -16.12
N ASN A 87 -27.89 -14.75 -16.21
CA ASN A 87 -29.28 -14.96 -16.65
C ASN A 87 -29.38 -15.45 -18.11
N GLN A 88 -28.56 -14.91 -19.01
CA GLN A 88 -28.48 -15.36 -20.40
C GLN A 88 -27.92 -16.78 -20.51
N TYR A 89 -26.87 -17.08 -19.73
CA TYR A 89 -26.30 -18.42 -19.64
C TYR A 89 -27.31 -19.45 -19.14
N VAL A 90 -28.06 -19.16 -18.06
CA VAL A 90 -29.12 -20.04 -17.53
C VAL A 90 -30.25 -20.26 -18.55
N LYS A 91 -30.55 -19.27 -19.40
CA LYS A 91 -31.53 -19.39 -20.49
C LYS A 91 -30.99 -20.13 -21.72
N GLY A 92 -29.73 -20.55 -21.72
CA GLY A 92 -29.08 -21.25 -22.84
C GLY A 92 -28.74 -20.35 -24.02
N GLN A 93 -28.61 -19.03 -23.80
CA GLN A 93 -28.21 -18.07 -24.83
C GLN A 93 -26.68 -17.99 -24.92
N SER A 94 -26.15 -17.71 -26.12
CA SER A 94 -24.72 -17.43 -26.30
C SER A 94 -24.38 -16.07 -25.67
N VAL A 95 -23.34 -16.04 -24.85
CA VAL A 95 -22.90 -14.84 -24.16
C VAL A 95 -21.53 -14.44 -24.72
N SER A 96 -21.48 -13.37 -25.50
CA SER A 96 -20.24 -12.75 -25.97
C SER A 96 -20.38 -11.23 -26.00
N VAL A 97 -19.26 -10.53 -25.81
CA VAL A 97 -19.19 -9.05 -25.86
C VAL A 97 -18.03 -8.62 -26.75
N ASN A 98 -18.24 -7.58 -27.56
CA ASN A 98 -17.23 -7.04 -28.46
C ASN A 98 -16.68 -5.72 -27.92
N ASP A 99 -15.38 -5.47 -28.12
CA ASP A 99 -14.79 -4.16 -27.83
C ASP A 99 -14.91 -3.17 -29.00
N GLN A 100 -14.31 -1.99 -28.84
CA GLN A 100 -14.28 -0.91 -29.84
C GLN A 100 -13.53 -1.28 -31.13
N TYR A 101 -12.80 -2.41 -31.14
CA TYR A 101 -12.00 -2.91 -32.26
C TYR A 101 -12.54 -4.24 -32.80
N GLU A 102 -13.80 -4.58 -32.47
CA GLU A 102 -14.48 -5.82 -32.87
C GLU A 102 -13.81 -7.11 -32.35
N ASN A 103 -13.00 -7.05 -31.30
CA ASN A 103 -12.52 -8.27 -30.66
C ASN A 103 -13.62 -8.87 -29.78
N GLU A 104 -13.90 -10.16 -29.98
CA GLU A 104 -14.91 -10.92 -29.24
C GLU A 104 -14.34 -11.47 -27.93
N TYR A 105 -15.05 -11.25 -26.83
CA TYR A 105 -14.72 -11.75 -25.49
C TYR A 105 -15.79 -12.73 -25.03
N GLU A 106 -15.34 -13.86 -24.49
CA GLU A 106 -16.18 -14.87 -23.85
C GLU A 106 -16.17 -14.70 -22.31
N PRO A 107 -17.28 -15.00 -21.62
CA PRO A 107 -17.35 -14.91 -20.16
C PRO A 107 -16.50 -16.00 -19.49
N VAL A 108 -15.67 -15.60 -18.52
CA VAL A 108 -14.91 -16.52 -17.66
C VAL A 108 -15.53 -16.57 -16.27
N PHE A 109 -16.25 -17.64 -15.96
CA PHE A 109 -16.85 -17.83 -14.64
C PHE A 109 -15.80 -18.28 -13.62
N THR A 110 -15.56 -17.47 -12.58
CA THR A 110 -14.68 -17.84 -11.47
C THR A 110 -15.44 -17.78 -10.15
N VAL A 111 -15.50 -18.90 -9.43
CA VAL A 111 -16.11 -18.97 -8.10
C VAL A 111 -15.06 -18.67 -7.04
N LYS A 112 -15.27 -17.63 -6.24
CA LYS A 112 -14.41 -17.27 -5.11
C LYS A 112 -15.22 -17.33 -3.81
N PHE A 113 -14.69 -17.99 -2.80
CA PHE A 113 -15.30 -18.07 -1.47
C PHE A 113 -14.68 -17.01 -0.57
N LYS A 114 -15.52 -16.16 0.04
CA LYS A 114 -15.10 -15.26 1.12
C LYS A 114 -15.50 -15.86 2.47
N LYS A 115 -14.60 -15.74 3.45
CA LYS A 115 -14.88 -16.16 4.82
C LYS A 115 -15.96 -15.26 5.41
N VAL A 116 -17.03 -15.85 5.91
CA VAL A 116 -18.03 -15.16 6.72
C VAL A 116 -17.39 -14.92 8.10
N LYS A 117 -16.82 -13.73 8.29
CA LYS A 117 -16.37 -13.19 9.58
C LYS A 117 -16.56 -11.69 9.58
#